data_AF-A0A840RMB1-F1
#
_entry.id   AF-A0A840RMB1-F1
#
_cell.length_a   1.000
_cell.length_b   1.000
_cell.length_c   1.000
_cell.angle_alpha   90.00
_cell.angle_beta   90.00
_cell.angle_gamma   90.00
#
_symmetry.space_group_name_H-M   'P 1'
#
loop_
_entity.id
_entity.type
_entity.pdbx_description
1 polymer ?
#
loop_
_entity_poly.entity_id
_entity_poly.type
_entity_poly.pdbx_seq_one_letter_code
_entity_poly.pdbx_strand_id
1 'polypeptide(L)' 'MENTPWEALFFSDIGLLSLFTIGFVVVMAVYIFLFVRRNVINAVDPETVETREPHTPQHS' A
#
# COMPACT_ATOMS: atom_id res chain seq x y z
N MET A 1 37.36 -24.56 -5.88
CA MET A 1 36.32 -24.17 -4.92
C MET A 1 35.08 -23.92 -5.74
N GLU A 2 34.07 -24.77 -5.58
CA GLU A 2 32.79 -24.59 -6.25
C GLU A 2 32.07 -23.48 -5.49
N ASN A 3 32.11 -22.25 -6.02
CA ASN A 3 31.38 -21.13 -5.42
C ASN A 3 29.91 -21.41 -5.68
N THR A 4 29.17 -21.76 -4.64
CA THR A 4 27.76 -22.09 -4.82
C THR A 4 27.00 -20.83 -5.27
N PRO A 5 26.02 -20.91 -6.18
CA PRO A 5 25.28 -19.74 -6.67
C PRO A 5 24.69 -18.87 -5.55
N TRP A 6 24.46 -19.46 -4.38
CA TRP A 6 24.04 -18.79 -3.16
C TRP A 6 25.11 -17.85 -2.58
N GLU A 7 26.38 -18.25 -2.58
CA GLU A 7 27.49 -17.40 -2.11
C GLU A 7 27.68 -16.18 -3.02
N ALA A 8 27.48 -16.34 -4.33
CA ALA A 8 27.51 -15.22 -5.26
C ALA A 8 26.35 -14.23 -5.05
N LEU A 9 25.25 -14.63 -4.42
CA LEU A 9 24.13 -13.74 -4.09
C LEU A 9 24.28 -13.09 -2.72
N PHE A 10 24.85 -13.79 -1.74
CA PHE A 10 25.01 -13.27 -0.37
C PHE A 10 26.35 -12.55 -0.13
N PHE A 11 27.42 -12.89 -0.84
CA PHE A 11 28.75 -12.31 -0.66
C PHE A 11 29.21 -11.40 -1.80
N SER A 12 28.41 -11.24 -2.86
CA SER A 12 28.70 -10.28 -3.94
C SER A 12 28.03 -8.94 -3.68
N ASP A 13 28.75 -7.85 -3.93
CA ASP A 13 28.26 -6.46 -3.82
C ASP A 13 26.94 -6.24 -4.57
N ILE A 14 26.80 -6.88 -5.73
CA ILE A 14 25.60 -6.81 -6.56
C ILE A 14 24.42 -7.58 -5.94
N GLY A 15 24.69 -8.74 -5.37
CA GLY A 15 23.65 -9.58 -4.77
C GLY A 15 23.06 -8.95 -3.51
N LEU A 16 23.92 -8.36 -2.67
CA LEU A 16 23.52 -7.73 -1.42
C LEU A 16 22.76 -6.41 -1.65
N LEU A 17 23.19 -5.59 -2.61
CA LEU A 17 22.45 -4.38 -3.03
C LEU A 17 21.09 -4.72 -3.64
N SER A 18 21.00 -5.77 -4.46
CA SER A 18 19.74 -6.24 -5.05
C SER A 18 18.78 -6.74 -3.97
N LEU A 19 19.25 -7.58 -3.05
CA LEU A 19 18.44 -8.09 -1.95
C LEU A 19 17.95 -6.97 -1.03
N PHE A 20 18.81 -6.00 -0.73
CA PHE A 20 18.43 -4.81 0.04
C PHE A 20 17.37 -3.98 -0.69
N THR A 21 17.54 -3.76 -2.00
CA THR A 21 16.60 -2.99 -2.82
C THR A 21 15.22 -3.66 -2.86
N ILE A 22 15.18 -4.98 -3.10
CA ILE A 22 13.95 -5.76 -3.11
C ILE A 22 13.28 -5.68 -1.73
N GLY A 23 14.04 -5.89 -0.65
CA GLY A 23 13.55 -5.78 0.72
C GLY A 23 12.97 -4.39 1.03
N PHE A 24 13.67 -3.33 0.61
CA PHE A 24 13.23 -1.95 0.79
C PHE A 24 11.89 -1.69 0.09
N VAL A 25 11.73 -2.14 -1.16
CA VAL A 25 10.48 -1.99 -1.93
C VAL A 25 9.33 -2.73 -1.25
N VAL A 26 9.55 -3.95 -0.76
CA VAL A 26 8.53 -4.72 -0.04
C VAL A 26 8.11 -4.00 1.25
N VAL A 27 9.05 -3.49 2.04
CA VAL A 27 8.76 -2.72 3.26
C VAL A 27 7.97 -1.46 2.93
N MET A 28 8.35 -0.73 1.90
CA MET A 28 7.62 0.46 1.44
C MET A 28 6.19 0.15 1.01
N ALA A 29 5.99 -0.94 0.26
CA ALA A 29 4.66 -1.36 -0.17
C ALA A 29 3.75 -1.68 1.03
N VAL A 30 4.28 -2.41 2.02
CA VAL A 30 3.56 -2.69 3.27
C VAL A 30 3.28 -1.42 4.05
N TYR A 31 4.27 -0.54 4.19
CA TYR A 31 4.13 0.73 4.89
C TYR A 31 3.01 1.59 4.29
N ILE A 32 3.00 1.76 2.96
CA ILE A 32 1.97 2.52 2.25
C ILE A 32 0.59 1.87 2.44
N PHE A 33 0.49 0.54 2.31
CA PHE A 33 -0.77 -0.18 2.52
C PHE A 33 -1.33 0.06 3.93
N LEU A 34 -0.49 -0.05 4.95
CA LEU A 34 -0.89 0.19 6.34
C LEU A 34 -1.27 1.67 6.58
N PHE A 35 -0.52 2.60 6.00
CA PHE A 35 -0.79 4.03 6.08
C PHE A 35 -2.15 4.37 5.46
N VAL A 36 -2.39 3.95 4.22
CA VAL A 36 -3.66 4.17 3.52
C VAL A 36 -4.81 3.52 4.27
N ARG A 37 -4.66 2.26 4.72
CA ARG A 37 -5.71 1.56 5.48
C ARG A 37 -6.08 2.29 6.77
N ARG A 38 -5.12 2.85 7.50
CA ARG A 38 -5.39 3.54 8.76
C ARG A 38 -5.92 4.97 8.56
N ASN A 39 -5.52 5.64 7.48
CA ASN A 39 -5.81 7.06 7.29
C ASN A 39 -7.00 7.32 6.36
N VAL A 40 -7.29 6.43 5.40
CA VAL A 40 -8.37 6.60 4.41
C VAL A 40 -9.67 5.91 4.83
N ILE A 41 -9.61 4.81 5.58
CA ILE A 41 -10.84 4.14 6.08
C ILE A 41 -11.64 5.05 7.01
N ASN A 42 -10.98 5.94 7.75
CA ASN A 42 -11.65 6.93 8.59
C ASN A 42 -12.17 8.16 7.80
N ALA A 43 -11.88 8.25 6.50
CA ALA A 43 -12.32 9.35 5.63
C ALA A 43 -13.48 8.94 4.70
N VAL A 44 -13.85 7.66 4.70
CA VAL A 44 -15.06 7.18 4.03
C VAL A 44 -16.15 7.10 5.09
N ASP A 45 -16.77 8.25 5.37
CA ASP A 45 -18.07 8.28 6.03
C ASP A 45 -19.12 7.81 5.01
N PRO A 46 -19.76 6.63 5.20
CA PRO A 46 -20.87 6.20 4.34
C PRO A 46 -22.12 7.10 4.50
N GLU A 47 -22.08 8.10 5.38
CA GLU A 47 -23.22 8.94 5.76
C GLU A 47 -23.54 10.08 4.78
N THR A 48 -22.84 10.20 3.65
CA THR A 48 -23.18 11.22 2.62
C THR A 48 -24.15 10.71 1.54
N VAL A 49 -24.60 9.45 1.66
CA VAL A 49 -25.54 8.82 0.70
C VAL A 49 -26.99 8.79 1.23
N GLU A 50 -27.26 9.30 2.44
CA GLU A 50 -28.62 9.40 2.96
C GLU A 50 -29.14 10.85 2.84
N THR A 51 -30.31 11.00 2.20
CA THR A 51 -31.16 12.20 2.20
C THR A 51 -30.89 13.28 1.14
N ARG A 52 -30.96 12.93 -0.14
CA ARG A 52 -31.62 13.83 -1.12
C ARG A 52 -33.10 13.53 -1.13
N GLU A 53 -33.83 14.16 -0.21
CA GLU A 53 -35.29 14.26 -0.25
C GLU A 53 -35.71 14.83 -1.62
N PRO A 54 -36.63 14.20 -2.36
CA PRO A 54 -37.15 14.76 -3.60
C PRO A 54 -38.15 15.86 -3.23
N HIS A 55 -37.69 17.11 -3.26
CA HIS A 55 -38.55 18.28 -3.11
C HIS A 55 -39.58 18.32 -4.27
N THR A 56 -40.76 17.75 -4.00
CA THR A 56 -41.94 17.81 -4.87
C THR A 56 -42.79 19.01 -4.42
N PRO A 57 -43.33 19.81 -5.35
CA PRO A 57 -43.66 21.20 -5.09
C PRO A 57 -44.95 21.35 -4.26
N GLN A 58 -44.89 22.17 -3.20
CA GLN A 58 -46.09 22.56 -2.47
C GLN A 58 -46.91 23.53 -3.32
N HIS A 59 -48.11 23.07 -3.66
CA HIS A 59 -49.18 23.80 -4.30
C HIS A 59 -49.86 24.70 -3.26
N SER A 60 -49.96 26.00 -3.54
CA SER A 60 -50.86 26.94 -2.85
C SER A 60 -51.43 27.92 -3.87
#